data_AF-A0A1B6KCK2-F1
#
_entry.id   AF-A0A1B6KCK2-F1
#
_cell.length_a   1.000
_cell.length_b   1.000
_cell.length_c   1.000
_cell.angle_alpha   90.00
_cell.angle_beta   90.00
_cell.angle_gamma   90.00
#
_symmetry.space_group_name_H-M   'P 1'
#
loop_
_entity.id
_entity.type
_entity.pdbx_description
1 polymer ?
#
loop_
_entity_poly.entity_id
_entity_poly.type
_entity_poly.pdbx_seq_one_letter_code
_entity_poly.pdbx_strand_id
1 'polypeptide(L)'
;MVDLHRWLACLALALALALALPPGVSSDKSEFVKGKICIGTNGRMSVPSNRDHHYRNLQNRYTNCTYVDGNLELTWLQDEHMDLSFLQYIREVTGYVLISHVDVRRIVLPRLQIIRGRTLFKLNNYPNEWALLVTLSKMHNLEMPMLRDILQGSVAMLNNY
;
A
#
# COMPACT_ATOMS: atom_id res chain seq x y z
N MET A 1 40.08 -31.36 55.26
CA MET A 1 40.19 -29.94 54.86
C MET A 1 39.73 -29.89 53.41
N VAL A 2 38.45 -29.65 53.18
CA VAL A 2 37.76 -29.90 51.89
C VAL A 2 37.91 -28.67 50.99
N ASP A 3 38.29 -28.90 49.74
CA ASP A 3 38.71 -27.92 48.72
C ASP A 3 37.76 -26.72 48.53
N LEU A 4 37.97 -25.66 49.30
CA LEU A 4 37.31 -24.35 49.13
C LEU A 4 37.59 -23.75 47.74
N HIS A 5 38.73 -24.08 47.13
CA HIS A 5 39.14 -23.64 45.80
C HIS A 5 38.28 -24.21 44.67
N ARG A 6 37.81 -25.46 44.80
CA ARG A 6 36.96 -26.09 43.76
C ARG A 6 35.55 -25.51 43.74
N TRP A 7 35.01 -25.15 44.91
CA TRP A 7 33.70 -24.53 45.01
C TRP A 7 33.67 -23.10 44.45
N LEU A 8 34.72 -22.31 44.71
CA LEU A 8 34.85 -20.96 44.15
C LEU A 8 34.97 -20.97 42.61
N ALA A 9 35.68 -21.95 42.04
CA ALA A 9 35.80 -22.10 40.59
C ALA A 9 34.46 -22.44 39.92
N CYS A 10 33.63 -23.30 40.52
CA CYS A 10 32.30 -23.63 40.00
C CYS A 10 31.34 -22.44 40.06
N LEU A 11 31.38 -21.64 41.14
CA LEU A 11 30.57 -20.42 41.26
C LEU A 11 30.96 -19.37 40.22
N ALA A 12 32.26 -19.20 39.95
CA ALA A 12 32.74 -18.27 38.94
C ALA A 12 32.34 -18.69 37.51
N LEU A 13 32.40 -20.00 37.20
CA LEU A 13 31.97 -20.52 35.88
C LEU A 13 30.46 -20.35 35.66
N ALA A 14 29.64 -20.57 36.70
CA ALA A 14 28.19 -20.42 36.61
C ALA A 14 27.78 -18.95 36.39
N LEU A 15 28.46 -18.00 37.03
CA LEU A 15 28.22 -16.56 36.83
C LEU A 15 28.61 -16.09 35.42
N ALA A 16 29.72 -16.62 34.89
CA ALA A 16 30.19 -16.29 33.54
C ALA A 16 29.22 -16.81 32.45
N LEU A 17 28.60 -17.98 32.65
CA LEU A 17 27.58 -18.50 31.72
C LEU A 17 26.28 -17.67 31.75
N ALA A 18 25.90 -17.14 32.91
CA ALA A 18 24.69 -16.31 33.04
C ALA A 18 24.83 -14.95 32.33
N LEU A 19 26.05 -14.41 32.24
CA LEU A 19 26.36 -13.15 31.55
C LEU A 19 26.54 -13.30 30.04
N ALA A 20 26.73 -14.52 29.54
CA ALA A 20 26.90 -14.82 28.12
C ALA A 20 25.58 -15.12 27.38
N LEU A 21 24.45 -15.14 28.08
CA LEU A 21 23.16 -15.33 27.45
C LEU A 21 22.73 -14.04 26.75
N PRO A 22 22.50 -14.06 25.42
CA PRO A 22 21.96 -12.91 24.72
C PRO A 22 20.59 -12.55 25.32
N PRO A 23 20.27 -11.25 25.44
CA PRO A 23 18.94 -10.83 25.87
C PRO A 23 17.90 -11.47 24.96
N GLY A 24 16.90 -12.10 25.59
CA GLY A 24 15.90 -12.92 24.93
C GLY A 24 15.33 -12.24 23.68
N VAL A 25 15.27 -13.01 22.61
CA VAL A 25 14.58 -12.64 21.36
C VAL A 25 13.19 -12.15 21.72
N SER A 26 12.97 -10.84 21.60
CA SER A 26 11.64 -10.26 21.64
C SER A 26 10.85 -10.95 20.53
N SER A 27 9.85 -11.72 20.93
CA SER A 27 8.84 -12.25 20.02
C SER A 27 8.24 -11.04 19.31
N ASP A 28 8.65 -10.84 18.05
CA ASP A 28 8.04 -9.89 17.15
C ASP A 28 6.60 -10.36 17.01
N LYS A 29 5.72 -9.76 17.82
CA LYS A 29 4.29 -9.98 17.70
C LYS A 29 3.97 -9.48 16.30
N SER A 30 3.88 -10.42 15.36
CA SER A 30 3.25 -10.18 14.07
C SER A 30 1.92 -9.53 14.40
N GLU A 31 1.90 -8.21 14.29
CA GLU A 31 0.69 -7.44 14.40
C GLU A 31 -0.14 -7.95 13.25
N PHE A 32 -1.07 -8.85 13.56
CA PHE A 32 -2.14 -9.21 12.65
C PHE A 32 -2.96 -7.93 12.53
N VAL A 33 -2.49 -7.01 11.68
CA VAL A 33 -3.16 -5.75 11.37
C VAL A 33 -4.51 -6.20 10.85
N LYS A 34 -5.53 -6.10 11.70
CA LYS A 34 -6.91 -6.37 11.33
C LYS A 34 -7.20 -5.43 10.16
N GLY A 35 -7.16 -5.99 8.95
CA GLY A 35 -7.19 -5.19 7.74
C GLY A 35 -8.44 -4.32 7.70
N LYS A 36 -8.28 -3.01 7.55
CA LYS A 36 -9.41 -2.12 7.26
C LYS A 36 -9.85 -2.36 5.82
N ILE A 37 -11.12 -2.70 5.65
CA ILE A 37 -11.80 -2.74 4.36
C ILE A 37 -12.38 -1.35 4.10
N CYS A 38 -12.18 -0.82 2.90
CA CYS A 38 -12.79 0.43 2.47
C CYS A 38 -13.58 0.19 1.19
N ILE A 39 -14.73 0.84 1.10
CA ILE A 39 -15.54 0.78 -0.12
C ILE A 39 -14.85 1.64 -1.18
N GLY A 40 -14.65 1.08 -2.37
CA GLY A 40 -14.10 1.78 -3.52
C GLY A 40 -15.09 2.80 -4.12
N THR A 41 -14.71 3.40 -5.24
CA THR A 41 -15.53 4.37 -5.96
C THR A 41 -15.91 3.86 -7.35
N ASN A 42 -16.85 4.54 -8.00
CA ASN A 42 -17.28 4.25 -9.37
C ASN A 42 -17.61 5.58 -10.11
N GLY A 43 -16.81 6.60 -9.84
CA GLY A 43 -16.92 7.93 -10.45
C GLY A 43 -16.26 8.02 -11.82
N ARG A 44 -15.42 7.04 -12.19
CA ARG A 44 -14.76 6.97 -13.50
C ARG A 44 -14.02 8.29 -13.82
N MET A 45 -14.40 8.99 -14.89
CA MET A 45 -13.79 10.26 -15.32
C MET A 45 -14.64 11.49 -14.94
N SER A 46 -15.65 11.34 -14.08
CA SER A 46 -16.49 12.45 -13.66
C SER A 46 -15.67 13.56 -12.99
N VAL A 47 -15.90 14.80 -13.43
CA VAL A 47 -15.22 15.99 -12.88
C VAL A 47 -15.83 16.31 -11.51
N PRO A 48 -15.06 16.40 -10.42
CA PRO A 48 -15.58 16.83 -9.13
C PRO A 48 -15.95 18.31 -9.16
N SER A 49 -17.07 18.67 -8.51
CA SER A 49 -17.50 20.08 -8.39
C SER A 49 -16.53 20.92 -7.57
N ASN A 50 -15.87 20.32 -6.57
CA ASN A 50 -14.84 20.93 -5.75
C ASN A 50 -13.70 19.94 -5.52
N ARG A 51 -12.49 20.31 -5.95
CA ARG A 51 -11.30 19.44 -5.95
C ARG A 51 -10.71 19.24 -4.55
N ASP A 52 -10.74 20.25 -3.70
CA ASP A 52 -10.26 20.15 -2.32
C ASP A 52 -11.13 19.19 -1.52
N HIS A 53 -12.45 19.30 -1.69
CA HIS A 53 -13.39 18.37 -1.08
C HIS A 53 -13.22 16.95 -1.63
N HIS A 54 -12.98 16.81 -2.93
CA HIS A 54 -12.68 15.51 -3.55
C HIS A 54 -11.42 14.86 -2.94
N TYR A 55 -10.32 15.60 -2.81
CA TYR A 55 -9.09 15.13 -2.16
C TYR A 55 -9.36 14.68 -0.71
N ARG A 56 -10.05 15.50 0.10
CA ARG A 56 -10.41 15.14 1.48
C ARG A 56 -11.24 13.86 1.55
N ASN A 57 -12.15 13.66 0.60
CA ASN A 57 -12.93 12.41 0.54
C ASN A 57 -12.08 11.19 0.23
N LEU A 58 -11.12 11.30 -0.69
CA LEU A 58 -10.15 10.24 -0.97
C LEU A 58 -9.32 9.93 0.28
N GLN A 59 -8.78 10.96 0.94
CA GLN A 59 -7.99 10.82 2.14
C GLN A 59 -8.79 10.14 3.26
N ASN A 60 -9.98 10.64 3.60
CA ASN A 60 -10.83 10.09 4.66
C ASN A 60 -11.24 8.64 4.38
N ARG A 61 -11.52 8.32 3.11
CA ARG A 61 -11.90 6.97 2.69
C ARG A 61 -10.76 5.98 2.87
N TYR A 62 -9.59 6.31 2.35
CA TYR A 62 -8.49 5.36 2.22
C TYR A 62 -7.44 5.42 3.35
N THR A 63 -7.53 6.37 4.27
CA THR A 63 -6.66 6.38 5.47
C THR A 63 -6.75 5.07 6.24
N ASN A 64 -5.60 4.45 6.51
CA ASN A 64 -5.44 3.14 7.14
C ASN A 64 -6.13 1.98 6.40
N CYS A 65 -6.47 2.17 5.12
CA CYS A 65 -7.07 1.13 4.31
C CYS A 65 -6.07 0.06 3.91
N THR A 66 -6.46 -1.20 4.01
CA THR A 66 -5.64 -2.33 3.55
C THR A 66 -6.24 -3.07 2.37
N TYR A 67 -7.57 -3.02 2.23
CA TYR A 67 -8.31 -3.73 1.21
C TYR A 67 -9.40 -2.82 0.66
N VAL A 68 -9.39 -2.58 -0.65
CA VAL A 68 -10.41 -1.79 -1.33
C VAL A 68 -11.43 -2.75 -1.93
N ASP A 69 -12.64 -2.74 -1.38
CA ASP A 69 -13.79 -3.43 -1.97
C ASP A 69 -14.47 -2.52 -2.99
N GLY A 70 -14.07 -2.64 -4.25
CA GLY A 70 -14.47 -1.82 -5.38
C GLY A 70 -13.26 -1.33 -6.16
N ASN A 71 -13.41 -0.20 -6.85
CA ASN A 71 -12.34 0.40 -7.63
C ASN A 71 -11.58 1.44 -6.82
N LEU A 72 -10.27 1.53 -7.04
CA LEU A 72 -9.43 2.62 -6.53
C LEU A 72 -9.28 3.66 -7.63
N GLU A 73 -9.97 4.80 -7.49
CA GLU A 73 -9.92 5.89 -8.48
C GLU A 73 -9.21 7.11 -7.88
N LEU A 74 -8.01 7.40 -8.38
CA LEU A 74 -7.25 8.60 -8.08
C LEU A 74 -7.43 9.56 -9.26
N THR A 75 -8.34 10.51 -9.11
CA THR A 75 -8.71 11.41 -10.21
C THR A 75 -8.63 12.87 -9.81
N TRP A 76 -8.35 13.74 -10.78
CA TRP A 76 -8.47 15.19 -10.61
C TRP A 76 -7.64 15.77 -9.43
N LEU A 77 -6.44 15.22 -9.19
CA LEU A 77 -5.49 15.71 -8.18
C LEU A 77 -4.48 16.66 -8.82
N GLN A 78 -4.71 17.97 -8.72
CA GLN A 78 -4.04 18.98 -9.55
C GLN A 78 -2.85 19.69 -8.92
N ASP A 79 -2.70 19.58 -7.60
CA ASP A 79 -1.55 20.14 -6.90
C ASP A 79 -0.44 19.08 -6.86
N GLU A 80 0.71 19.44 -7.41
CA GLU A 80 1.90 18.59 -7.52
C GLU A 80 2.40 18.09 -6.15
N HIS A 81 2.04 18.79 -5.07
CA HIS A 81 2.50 18.57 -3.71
C HIS A 81 1.46 17.90 -2.79
N MET A 82 0.32 17.42 -3.33
CA MET A 82 -0.67 16.70 -2.51
C MET A 82 -0.06 15.44 -1.88
N ASP A 83 -0.35 15.24 -0.60
CA ASP A 83 0.12 14.07 0.14
C ASP A 83 -0.79 12.85 -0.09
N LEU A 84 -0.26 11.81 -0.74
CA LEU A 84 -0.96 10.55 -0.97
C LEU A 84 -0.53 9.44 0.00
N SER A 85 0.14 9.77 1.11
CA SER A 85 0.61 8.82 2.14
C SER A 85 -0.52 7.97 2.74
N PHE A 86 -1.76 8.43 2.69
CA PHE A 86 -2.93 7.67 3.14
C PHE A 86 -3.14 6.36 2.34
N LEU A 87 -2.56 6.22 1.15
CA LEU A 87 -2.62 5.01 0.33
C LEU A 87 -1.61 3.93 0.75
N GLN A 88 -0.67 4.24 1.64
CA GLN A 88 0.50 3.39 1.92
C GLN A 88 0.18 1.97 2.40
N TYR A 89 -1.01 1.76 2.99
CA TYR A 89 -1.40 0.48 3.58
C TYR A 89 -2.19 -0.41 2.63
N ILE A 90 -2.63 0.10 1.47
CA ILE A 90 -3.46 -0.66 0.53
C ILE A 90 -2.63 -1.82 0.00
N ARG A 91 -3.14 -3.04 0.17
CA ARG A 91 -2.53 -4.30 -0.27
C ARG A 91 -3.28 -4.91 -1.45
N GLU A 92 -4.57 -4.66 -1.53
CA GLU A 92 -5.42 -5.31 -2.51
C GLU A 92 -6.58 -4.42 -2.94
N VAL A 93 -6.91 -4.50 -4.23
CA VAL A 93 -8.07 -3.83 -4.84
C VAL A 93 -8.90 -4.89 -5.58
N THR A 94 -10.19 -4.98 -5.30
CA THR A 94 -11.06 -5.99 -5.92
C THR A 94 -11.49 -5.63 -7.34
N GLY A 95 -11.65 -4.35 -7.64
CA GLY A 95 -11.99 -3.84 -8.96
C GLY A 95 -10.77 -3.44 -9.78
N TYR A 96 -10.90 -2.33 -10.53
CA TYR A 96 -9.80 -1.70 -11.25
C TYR A 96 -9.13 -0.58 -10.44
N VAL A 97 -7.93 -0.21 -10.85
CA VAL A 97 -7.21 0.99 -10.41
C VAL A 97 -7.18 1.99 -11.56
N LEU A 98 -7.70 3.19 -11.31
CA LEU A 98 -7.70 4.30 -12.28
C LEU A 98 -6.89 5.45 -11.72
N ILE A 99 -5.92 5.93 -12.49
CA ILE A 99 -5.16 7.15 -12.22
C ILE A 99 -5.39 8.08 -13.40
N SER A 100 -6.11 9.19 -13.19
CA SER A 100 -6.43 10.11 -14.29
C SER A 100 -6.52 11.57 -13.92
N HIS A 101 -6.01 12.48 -14.77
CA HIS A 101 -5.94 13.91 -14.47
C HIS A 101 -5.24 14.19 -13.13
N VAL A 102 -4.11 13.51 -12.91
CA VAL A 102 -3.27 13.65 -11.72
C VAL A 102 -1.97 14.35 -12.08
N ASP A 103 -1.69 15.46 -11.40
CA ASP A 103 -0.48 16.27 -11.55
C ASP A 103 0.52 16.02 -10.40
N VAL A 104 0.14 15.21 -9.39
CA VAL A 104 1.04 14.79 -8.30
C VAL A 104 2.28 14.11 -8.88
N ARG A 105 3.48 14.64 -8.58
CA ARG A 105 4.74 14.21 -9.23
C ARG A 105 5.07 12.74 -9.02
N ARG A 106 4.77 12.21 -7.83
CA ARG A 106 5.14 10.85 -7.44
C ARG A 106 3.97 10.18 -6.73
N ILE A 107 3.46 9.11 -7.32
CA ILE A 107 2.44 8.26 -6.72
C ILE A 107 3.11 6.96 -6.29
N VAL A 108 3.02 6.64 -4.99
CA VAL A 108 3.60 5.41 -4.43
C VAL A 108 2.51 4.60 -3.77
N LEU A 109 2.37 3.35 -4.20
CA LEU A 109 1.49 2.34 -3.63
C LEU A 109 2.39 1.20 -3.11
N PRO A 110 3.08 1.42 -1.97
CA PRO A 110 4.24 0.63 -1.58
C PRO A 110 3.88 -0.80 -1.17
N ARG A 111 2.63 -1.04 -0.76
CA ARG A 111 2.15 -2.35 -0.28
C ARG A 111 1.14 -3.00 -1.22
N LEU A 112 0.75 -2.36 -2.31
CA LEU A 112 -0.22 -2.91 -3.24
C LEU A 112 0.36 -4.17 -3.88
N GLN A 113 -0.32 -5.30 -3.71
CA GLN A 113 0.13 -6.63 -4.13
C GLN A 113 -0.73 -7.20 -5.24
N ILE A 114 -2.05 -7.00 -5.18
CA ILE A 114 -2.98 -7.65 -6.10
C ILE A 114 -4.04 -6.65 -6.57
N ILE A 115 -4.28 -6.62 -7.89
CA ILE A 115 -5.47 -6.02 -8.50
C ILE A 115 -6.31 -7.16 -9.06
N ARG A 116 -7.49 -7.41 -8.50
CA ARG A 116 -8.29 -8.58 -8.91
C ARG A 116 -9.01 -8.39 -10.24
N GLY A 117 -9.40 -7.16 -10.58
CA GLY A 117 -10.09 -6.89 -11.84
C GLY A 117 -11.51 -7.49 -11.94
N ARG A 118 -12.23 -7.66 -10.82
CA ARG A 118 -13.64 -8.13 -10.84
C ARG A 118 -14.56 -7.17 -11.61
N THR A 119 -14.20 -5.91 -11.61
CA THR A 119 -14.76 -4.84 -12.44
C THR A 119 -13.61 -4.21 -13.21
N LEU A 120 -13.84 -3.91 -14.48
CA LEU A 120 -12.83 -3.36 -15.38
C LEU A 120 -13.27 -2.00 -15.91
N PHE A 121 -12.30 -1.10 -16.10
CA PHE A 121 -12.55 0.19 -16.71
C PHE A 121 -12.66 0.02 -18.23
N LYS A 122 -13.64 0.68 -18.85
CA LYS A 122 -13.84 0.68 -20.31
C LYS A 122 -13.77 2.09 -20.86
N LEU A 123 -13.20 2.26 -22.04
CA LEU A 123 -13.26 3.49 -22.82
C LEU A 123 -14.06 3.18 -24.07
N ASN A 124 -15.05 4.00 -24.41
CA ASN A 124 -15.98 3.71 -25.51
C ASN A 124 -15.29 3.47 -26.85
N ASN A 125 -14.09 4.03 -27.04
CA ASN A 125 -13.35 3.99 -28.30
C ASN A 125 -12.30 2.87 -28.37
N TYR A 126 -12.22 2.01 -27.34
CA TYR A 126 -11.24 0.93 -27.28
C TYR A 126 -11.95 -0.39 -26.98
N PRO A 127 -11.55 -1.49 -27.63
CA PRO A 127 -12.14 -2.81 -27.39
C PRO A 127 -11.68 -3.42 -26.06
N ASN A 128 -10.59 -2.92 -25.49
CA ASN A 128 -9.98 -3.47 -24.30
C ASN A 128 -10.63 -2.94 -23.03
N GLU A 129 -10.62 -3.77 -21.99
CA GLU A 129 -11.03 -3.42 -20.64
C GLU A 129 -9.81 -3.50 -19.70
N TRP A 130 -9.68 -2.54 -18.78
CA TRP A 130 -8.46 -2.39 -17.99
C TRP A 130 -8.70 -2.58 -16.50
N ALA A 131 -7.82 -3.36 -15.87
CA ALA A 131 -7.72 -3.42 -14.42
C ALA A 131 -6.76 -2.37 -13.86
N LEU A 132 -5.83 -1.86 -14.67
CA LEU A 132 -5.02 -0.72 -14.33
C LEU A 132 -4.96 0.23 -15.54
N LEU A 133 -5.51 1.43 -15.37
CA LEU A 133 -5.45 2.48 -16.37
C LEU A 133 -4.82 3.75 -15.77
N VAL A 134 -3.74 4.20 -16.40
CA VAL A 134 -3.10 5.48 -16.09
C VAL A 134 -3.23 6.37 -17.32
N THR A 135 -3.98 7.47 -17.23
CA THR A 135 -4.23 8.31 -18.40
C THR A 135 -4.34 9.79 -18.09
N LEU A 136 -3.94 10.65 -19.03
CA LEU A 136 -4.11 12.12 -18.91
C LEU A 136 -3.47 12.70 -17.64
N SER A 137 -2.35 12.12 -17.19
CA SER A 137 -1.67 12.51 -15.94
C SER A 137 -0.25 13.02 -16.22
N LYS A 138 0.23 13.93 -15.36
CA LYS A 138 1.58 14.53 -15.41
C LYS A 138 2.54 14.00 -14.33
N MET A 139 2.19 12.87 -13.74
CA MET A 139 3.06 12.24 -12.75
C MET A 139 4.36 11.78 -13.40
N HIS A 140 5.49 11.99 -12.73
CA HIS A 140 6.79 11.50 -13.20
C HIS A 140 6.99 10.03 -12.86
N ASN A 141 6.50 9.60 -11.70
CA ASN A 141 6.76 8.27 -11.15
C ASN A 141 5.45 7.66 -10.60
N LEU A 142 5.16 6.44 -11.05
CA LEU A 142 4.22 5.54 -10.40
C LEU A 142 4.96 4.31 -9.90
N GLU A 143 4.96 4.13 -8.59
CA GLU A 143 5.71 3.08 -7.92
C GLU A 143 4.77 2.10 -7.22
N MET A 144 4.81 0.85 -7.67
CA MET A 144 4.07 -0.27 -7.10
C MET A 144 5.04 -1.45 -6.86
N PRO A 145 6.07 -1.28 -6.01
CA PRO A 145 7.18 -2.24 -5.90
C PRO A 145 6.77 -3.62 -5.39
N MET A 146 5.62 -3.71 -4.72
CA MET A 146 5.09 -4.96 -4.17
C MET A 146 4.01 -5.58 -5.04
N LEU A 147 3.66 -5.00 -6.19
CA LEU A 147 2.62 -5.53 -7.07
C LEU A 147 3.08 -6.86 -7.66
N ARG A 148 2.30 -7.91 -7.44
CA ARG A 148 2.62 -9.29 -7.85
C ARG A 148 1.72 -9.74 -9.00
N ASP A 149 0.42 -9.49 -8.89
CA ASP A 149 -0.56 -10.03 -9.82
C ASP A 149 -1.67 -9.04 -10.17
N ILE A 150 -2.08 -9.12 -11.44
CA ILE A 150 -3.34 -8.56 -11.94
C ILE A 150 -4.14 -9.74 -12.49
N LEU A 151 -5.20 -10.14 -11.80
CA LEU A 151 -5.87 -11.43 -12.07
C LEU A 151 -6.73 -11.42 -13.33
N GLN A 152 -7.29 -10.26 -13.68
CA GLN A 152 -8.14 -10.09 -14.85
C GLN A 152 -7.98 -8.67 -15.40
N GLY A 153 -8.16 -8.49 -16.70
CA GLY A 153 -8.12 -7.19 -17.37
C GLY A 153 -6.72 -6.76 -17.80
N SER A 154 -6.70 -5.81 -18.73
CA SER A 154 -5.45 -5.29 -19.30
C SER A 154 -4.86 -4.15 -18.46
N VAL A 155 -3.61 -3.80 -18.76
CA VAL A 155 -2.95 -2.61 -18.25
C VAL A 155 -2.78 -1.62 -19.39
N ALA A 156 -3.02 -0.34 -19.15
CA ALA A 156 -2.69 0.71 -20.12
C ALA A 156 -2.16 1.99 -19.46
N MET A 157 -1.20 2.60 -20.15
CA MET A 157 -0.69 3.94 -19.88
C MET A 157 -0.92 4.77 -21.15
N LEU A 158 -1.83 5.75 -21.11
CA LEU A 158 -2.28 6.50 -22.28
C LEU A 158 -2.13 8.01 -22.05
N ASN A 159 -1.52 8.74 -22.98
CA ASN A 159 -1.49 10.22 -22.93
C ASN A 159 -1.02 10.77 -21.57
N ASN A 160 0.08 10.24 -21.03
CA ASN A 160 0.78 10.81 -19.87
C ASN A 160 1.95 11.65 -20.39
N TYR A 161 2.14 12.85 -19.86
CA TYR A 161 2.95 13.91 -20.47
C TYR A 161 3.82 14.65 -19.46
#